data_AF-W2N2J1-F1
#
_entry.id   AF-W2N2J1-F1
#
_cell.length_a   1.000
_cell.length_b   1.000
_cell.length_c   1.000
_cell.angle_alpha   90.00
_cell.angle_beta   90.00
_cell.angle_gamma   90.00
#
_symmetry.space_group_name_H-M   'P 1'
#
loop_
_entity.id
_entity.type
_entity.pdbx_description
1 polymer ?
#
loop_
_entity_poly.entity_id
_entity_poly.type
_entity_poly.pdbx_seq_one_letter_code
_entity_poly.pdbx_strand_id
1 'polypeptide(L)'
;MLAPGFARYPSPNTSSPSLPDISTMIQTFMTIKEHAPNYNISTPLFALIAVARIVYQRHKEQLEQQRQDRPRYLIADSDTDDDATDEEGEAKKSHGKLPSPVKEWNVVAEDDTKTLSLVYYPEEEVREETPEEDMESPLEKVLILVIPGNPGNPYYYLSLMQELVKKHGRRHEIRCLSHAGHVMPWKNHNRDFTLQEQIDQKAFYVKQRLREEPTLRLV
;
A
#
# COMPACT_ATOMS: atom_id res chain seq x y z
N MET A 1 32.78 25.22 33.38
CA MET A 1 33.86 24.34 32.87
C MET A 1 33.22 23.25 32.04
N LEU A 2 33.67 23.15 30.79
CA LEU A 2 33.08 22.37 29.70
C LEU A 2 33.34 20.87 29.85
N ALA A 3 32.32 20.04 29.60
CA ALA A 3 32.47 18.60 29.46
C ALA A 3 33.04 18.25 28.06
N PRO A 4 33.94 17.26 27.95
CA PRO A 4 34.66 16.97 26.72
C PRO A 4 33.92 15.98 25.80
N GLY A 5 34.03 16.21 24.50
CA GLY A 5 34.28 15.16 23.50
C GLY A 5 33.09 14.32 23.03
N PHE A 6 32.28 14.86 22.12
CA PHE A 6 31.55 14.03 21.16
C PHE A 6 32.57 13.31 20.27
N ALA A 7 32.71 12.00 20.43
CA ALA A 7 33.42 11.16 19.48
C ALA A 7 32.67 11.19 18.14
N ARG A 8 33.27 11.86 17.15
CA ARG A 8 32.89 11.73 15.73
C ARG A 8 33.26 10.32 15.29
N TYR A 9 32.26 9.46 15.14
CA TYR A 9 32.44 8.24 14.35
C TYR A 9 32.65 8.66 12.87
N PRO A 10 33.68 8.14 12.18
CA PRO A 10 33.84 8.40 10.75
C PRO A 10 32.69 7.71 10.00
N SER A 11 31.95 8.50 9.22
CA SER A 11 31.00 7.95 8.25
C SER A 11 31.77 7.02 7.29
N PRO A 12 31.33 5.77 7.07
CA PRO A 12 31.87 4.97 5.99
C PRO A 12 31.51 5.67 4.67
N ASN A 13 32.54 6.02 3.89
CA ASN A 13 32.39 6.42 2.49
C ASN A 13 31.80 5.25 1.72
N THR A 14 30.47 5.19 1.62
CA THR A 14 29.80 4.35 0.63
C THR A 14 29.73 5.15 -0.65
N SER A 15 30.79 5.06 -1.46
CA SER A 15 30.68 5.38 -2.89
C SER A 15 29.70 4.37 -3.49
N SER A 16 28.45 4.79 -3.67
CA SER A 16 27.48 4.05 -4.49
C SER A 16 28.07 3.91 -5.89
N PRO A 17 28.28 2.70 -6.43
CA PRO A 17 28.66 2.58 -7.82
C PRO A 17 27.48 3.07 -8.67
N SER A 18 27.68 4.18 -9.38
CA SER A 18 26.72 4.69 -10.35
C SER A 18 26.48 3.64 -11.43
N LEU A 19 25.21 3.37 -11.73
CA LEU A 19 24.84 2.56 -12.89
C LEU A 19 25.50 3.15 -14.15
N PRO A 20 26.01 2.32 -15.07
CA PRO A 20 26.54 2.83 -16.33
C PRO A 20 25.43 3.58 -17.05
N ASP A 21 25.71 4.83 -17.40
CA ASP A 21 24.79 5.67 -18.16
C ASP A 21 24.38 4.94 -19.46
N ILE A 22 23.16 5.15 -19.91
CA ILE A 22 22.58 4.52 -21.12
C ILE A 22 23.50 4.75 -22.32
N SER A 23 24.15 5.92 -22.37
CA SER A 23 25.20 6.26 -23.32
C SER A 23 26.36 5.25 -23.33
N THR A 24 26.84 4.86 -22.15
CA THR A 24 27.93 3.88 -21.96
C THR A 24 27.52 2.48 -22.41
N MET A 25 26.27 2.08 -22.14
CA MET A 25 25.75 0.78 -22.59
C MET A 25 25.59 0.73 -24.12
N ILE A 26 25.12 1.82 -24.74
CA ILE A 26 25.02 1.95 -26.19
C ILE A 26 26.40 1.96 -26.84
N GLN A 27 27.37 2.70 -26.30
CA GLN A 27 28.73 2.72 -26.82
C GLN A 27 29.38 1.33 -26.74
N THR A 28 29.26 0.64 -25.62
CA THR A 28 29.81 -0.72 -25.47
C THR A 28 29.19 -1.69 -26.48
N PHE A 29 27.88 -1.58 -26.73
CA PHE A 29 27.21 -2.38 -27.76
C PHE A 29 27.72 -2.06 -29.18
N MET A 30 27.92 -0.78 -29.50
CA MET A 30 28.46 -0.37 -30.80
C MET A 30 29.91 -0.84 -31.00
N THR A 31 30.75 -0.76 -29.96
CA THR A 31 32.14 -1.23 -30.01
C THR A 31 32.24 -2.74 -30.18
N ILE A 32 31.36 -3.51 -29.52
CA ILE A 32 31.26 -4.97 -29.70
C ILE A 32 30.80 -5.32 -31.11
N LYS A 33 29.86 -4.54 -31.69
CA LYS A 33 29.39 -4.73 -33.07
C LYS A 33 30.49 -4.43 -34.10
N GLU A 34 31.32 -3.41 -33.86
CA GLU A 34 32.43 -3.04 -34.77
C GLU A 34 33.57 -4.06 -34.80
N HIS A 35 33.88 -4.70 -33.66
CA HIS A 35 34.96 -5.69 -33.58
C HIS A 35 34.54 -7.09 -34.02
N ALA A 36 33.32 -7.24 -34.55
CA ALA A 36 32.70 -8.53 -34.70
C ALA A 36 31.97 -8.75 -36.06
N PRO A 37 32.68 -8.78 -37.21
CA PRO A 37 32.02 -8.91 -38.52
C PRO A 37 31.53 -10.34 -38.88
N ASN A 38 31.89 -11.39 -38.12
CA ASN A 38 31.72 -12.81 -38.55
C ASN A 38 30.94 -13.71 -37.56
N TYR A 39 29.95 -13.19 -36.84
CA TYR A 39 29.22 -13.95 -35.80
C TYR A 39 27.75 -13.99 -36.17
N ASN A 40 27.18 -15.19 -36.19
CA ASN A 40 25.74 -15.38 -36.39
C ASN A 40 24.99 -14.55 -35.35
N ILE A 41 23.91 -13.88 -35.79
CA ILE A 41 23.08 -12.91 -35.06
C ILE A 41 22.62 -13.39 -33.66
N SER A 42 22.72 -14.69 -33.38
CA SER A 42 22.40 -15.29 -32.09
C SER A 42 23.35 -14.91 -30.95
N THR A 43 24.66 -14.73 -31.19
CA THR A 43 25.64 -14.49 -30.12
C THR A 43 25.42 -13.17 -29.35
N PRO A 44 25.20 -12.00 -30.00
CA PRO A 44 24.90 -10.76 -29.28
C PRO A 44 23.54 -10.82 -28.57
N LEU A 45 22.56 -11.54 -29.13
CA LEU A 45 21.25 -11.75 -28.47
C LEU A 45 21.40 -12.55 -27.17
N PHE A 46 22.17 -13.64 -27.19
CA PHE A 46 22.44 -14.44 -25.99
C PHE A 46 23.23 -13.65 -24.93
N ALA A 47 24.16 -12.78 -25.35
CA ALA A 47 24.86 -11.89 -24.44
C ALA A 47 23.89 -10.90 -23.75
N LEU A 48 22.96 -10.29 -24.50
CA LEU A 48 21.94 -9.42 -23.93
C LEU A 48 20.99 -10.16 -22.98
N ILE A 49 20.56 -11.38 -23.33
CA ILE A 49 19.73 -12.21 -22.46
C ILE A 49 20.49 -12.59 -21.18
N ALA A 50 21.78 -12.91 -21.27
CA ALA A 50 22.61 -13.21 -20.11
C ALA A 50 22.76 -12.00 -19.19
N VAL A 51 23.01 -10.81 -19.75
CA VAL A 51 23.06 -9.55 -18.99
C VAL A 51 21.71 -9.25 -18.34
N ALA A 52 20.60 -9.40 -19.07
CA ALA A 52 19.25 -9.20 -18.53
C ALA A 52 18.94 -10.17 -17.38
N ARG A 53 19.37 -11.44 -17.48
CA ARG A 53 19.23 -12.42 -16.39
C ARG A 53 20.04 -12.06 -15.16
N ILE A 54 21.28 -11.60 -15.33
CA ILE A 54 22.13 -11.16 -14.21
C ILE A 54 21.54 -9.93 -13.52
N VAL A 55 21.05 -8.96 -14.29
CA VAL A 55 20.38 -7.77 -13.75
C VAL A 55 19.09 -8.16 -13.01
N TYR A 56 18.29 -9.05 -13.57
CA TYR A 56 17.07 -9.54 -12.95
C TYR A 56 17.34 -10.30 -11.65
N GLN A 57 18.33 -11.20 -11.65
CA GLN A 57 18.74 -11.94 -10.45
C GLN A 57 19.23 -11.00 -9.36
N ARG A 58 20.07 -10.02 -9.68
CA ARG A 58 20.52 -9.02 -8.71
C ARG A 58 19.40 -8.16 -8.16
N HIS A 59 18.46 -7.74 -9.01
CA HIS A 59 17.29 -6.98 -8.55
C HIS A 59 16.41 -7.81 -7.61
N LYS A 60 16.27 -9.11 -7.91
CA LYS A 60 15.58 -10.06 -7.03
C LYS A 60 16.31 -10.23 -5.70
N GLU A 61 17.63 -10.40 -5.70
CA GLU A 61 18.45 -10.48 -4.49
C GLU A 61 18.38 -9.20 -3.65
N GLN A 62 18.39 -8.01 -4.29
CA GLN A 62 18.21 -6.73 -3.61
C GLN A 62 16.82 -6.59 -2.97
N LEU A 63 15.76 -7.04 -3.65
CA LEU A 63 14.40 -7.10 -3.09
C LEU A 63 14.31 -8.07 -1.90
N GLU A 64 14.96 -9.22 -1.99
CA GLU A 64 15.02 -10.21 -0.91
C GLU A 64 15.80 -9.67 0.31
N GLN A 65 16.92 -9.00 0.09
CA GLN A 65 17.72 -8.36 1.13
C GLN A 65 16.95 -7.21 1.80
N GLN A 66 16.20 -6.42 1.03
CA GLN A 66 15.30 -5.39 1.55
C GLN A 66 14.08 -5.96 2.31
N ARG A 67 13.61 -7.17 1.97
CA ARG A 67 12.61 -7.92 2.76
C ARG A 67 13.19 -8.39 4.09
N GLN A 68 14.46 -8.81 4.13
CA GLN A 68 15.13 -9.27 5.35
C GLN A 68 15.50 -8.13 6.32
N ASP A 69 15.89 -6.96 5.80
CA ASP A 69 16.18 -5.77 6.61
C ASP A 69 14.92 -4.98 7.05
N ARG A 70 13.73 -5.45 6.66
CA ARG A 70 12.48 -4.86 7.12
C ARG A 70 12.27 -5.23 8.60
N PRO A 71 12.19 -4.26 9.53
CA PRO A 71 11.90 -4.57 10.92
C PRO A 71 10.59 -5.35 11.01
N ARG A 72 10.60 -6.47 11.75
CA ARG A 72 9.53 -7.47 11.96
C ARG A 72 8.18 -6.93 12.48
N TYR A 73 7.97 -5.62 12.51
CA TYR A 73 6.70 -4.98 12.86
C TYR A 73 5.84 -4.60 11.66
N LEU A 74 6.29 -4.86 10.43
CA LEU A 74 5.48 -4.64 9.23
C LEU A 74 4.99 -5.97 8.66
N ILE A 75 3.83 -6.39 9.20
CA ILE A 75 2.83 -7.24 8.56
C ILE A 75 3.40 -8.57 8.03
N ALA A 76 3.27 -9.62 8.84
CA ALA A 76 3.38 -10.99 8.34
C ALA A 76 2.43 -11.16 7.16
N ASP A 77 3.04 -11.64 6.07
CA ASP A 77 2.50 -11.82 4.74
C ASP A 77 1.08 -12.43 4.73
N SER A 78 0.16 -11.76 4.03
CA SER A 78 -0.82 -12.46 3.21
C SER A 78 -0.14 -12.83 1.90
N ASP A 79 -0.48 -14.00 1.36
CA ASP A 79 -0.10 -14.54 0.06
C ASP A 79 1.02 -15.60 0.13
N THR A 80 0.74 -16.70 0.82
CA THR A 80 1.08 -18.04 0.29
C THR A 80 -0.22 -18.75 -0.05
N ASP A 81 -0.34 -19.12 -1.33
CA ASP A 81 -1.24 -20.15 -1.82
C ASP A 81 -0.90 -21.46 -1.08
N ASP A 82 -1.73 -21.85 -0.11
CA ASP A 82 -1.70 -23.19 0.45
C ASP A 82 -3.01 -23.91 0.05
N ASP A 83 -2.93 -24.54 -1.12
CA ASP A 83 -3.71 -25.74 -1.43
C ASP A 83 -3.23 -26.85 -0.47
N ALA A 84 -3.92 -26.98 0.65
CA ALA A 84 -3.80 -28.11 1.56
C ALA A 84 -5.20 -28.58 1.92
N THR A 85 -5.70 -29.52 1.13
CA THR A 85 -6.75 -30.45 1.56
C THR A 85 -6.22 -31.28 2.72
N ASP A 86 -6.66 -30.95 3.93
CA ASP A 86 -6.55 -31.86 5.07
C ASP A 86 -7.95 -32.42 5.37
N GLU A 87 -8.14 -33.67 4.95
CA GLU A 87 -9.14 -34.54 5.57
C GLU A 87 -8.72 -34.79 7.02
N GLU A 88 -9.48 -34.25 7.97
CA GLU A 88 -10.00 -34.99 9.13
C GLU A 88 -10.75 -34.02 10.05
N GLY A 89 -11.97 -34.41 10.39
CA GLY A 89 -12.91 -33.57 11.11
C GLY A 89 -12.55 -33.40 12.59
N GLU A 90 -12.33 -32.16 13.01
CA GLU A 90 -12.83 -31.64 14.28
C GLU A 90 -13.13 -30.14 14.15
N ALA A 91 -14.39 -29.78 14.36
CA ALA A 91 -14.87 -28.40 14.33
C ALA A 91 -14.34 -27.62 15.55
N LYS A 92 -13.09 -27.15 15.48
CA LYS A 92 -12.64 -26.03 16.32
C LYS A 92 -13.31 -24.77 15.78
N LYS A 93 -14.25 -24.22 16.54
CA LYS A 93 -14.80 -22.87 16.34
C LYS A 93 -13.63 -21.88 16.33
N SER A 94 -13.08 -21.61 15.15
CA SER A 94 -12.12 -20.54 14.97
C SER A 94 -12.83 -19.26 15.35
N HIS A 95 -12.36 -18.54 16.36
CA HIS A 95 -12.75 -17.15 16.55
C HIS A 95 -12.44 -16.43 15.24
N GLY A 96 -13.48 -16.17 14.44
CA GLY A 96 -13.38 -15.87 13.02
C GLY A 96 -12.38 -14.75 12.74
N LYS A 97 -11.37 -15.05 11.92
CA LYS A 97 -10.43 -14.05 11.43
C LYS A 97 -11.24 -12.96 10.74
N LEU A 98 -11.18 -11.72 11.24
CA LEU A 98 -11.88 -10.59 10.61
C LEU A 98 -11.41 -10.49 9.15
N PRO A 99 -12.31 -10.28 8.17
CA PRO A 99 -11.90 -10.11 6.78
C PRO A 99 -10.94 -8.93 6.63
N SER A 100 -10.13 -8.98 5.57
CA SER A 100 -9.29 -7.84 5.17
C SER A 100 -10.19 -6.66 4.72
N PRO A 101 -9.77 -5.41 4.95
CA PRO A 101 -10.54 -4.27 4.46
C PRO A 101 -10.49 -4.19 2.94
N VAL A 102 -11.55 -3.65 2.35
CA VAL A 102 -11.62 -3.35 0.92
C VAL A 102 -10.66 -2.21 0.61
N LYS A 103 -9.96 -2.29 -0.53
CA LYS A 103 -9.06 -1.25 -1.02
C LYS A 103 -9.78 -0.47 -2.12
N GLU A 104 -9.95 0.85 -1.94
CA GLU A 104 -10.67 1.70 -2.90
C GLU A 104 -9.87 2.94 -3.28
N TRP A 105 -9.82 3.26 -4.57
CA TRP A 105 -9.21 4.49 -5.06
C TRP A 105 -10.26 5.58 -5.21
N ASN A 106 -10.02 6.74 -4.59
CA ASN A 106 -10.96 7.85 -4.57
C ASN A 106 -10.33 9.04 -5.29
N VAL A 107 -11.09 9.66 -6.19
CA VAL A 107 -10.74 10.97 -6.74
C VAL A 107 -11.04 12.02 -5.67
N VAL A 108 -10.06 12.87 -5.38
CA VAL A 108 -10.10 13.81 -4.25
C VAL A 108 -9.78 15.25 -4.63
N ALA A 109 -9.69 15.53 -5.92
CA ALA A 109 -9.61 16.89 -6.43
C ALA A 109 -10.06 16.92 -7.90
N GLU A 110 -10.33 18.12 -8.41
CA GLU A 110 -10.77 18.34 -9.79
C GLU A 110 -9.69 17.97 -10.84
N ASP A 111 -8.42 17.92 -10.43
CA ASP A 111 -7.29 17.53 -11.27
C ASP A 111 -7.06 16.01 -11.36
N ASP A 112 -8.08 15.21 -11.00
CA ASP A 112 -8.04 13.74 -10.94
C ASP A 112 -7.01 13.18 -9.95
N THR A 113 -6.56 13.98 -8.97
CA THR A 113 -5.72 13.47 -7.87
C THR A 113 -6.45 12.35 -7.12
N LYS A 114 -5.74 11.25 -6.88
CA LYS A 114 -6.28 10.05 -6.24
C LYS A 114 -5.63 9.74 -4.90
N THR A 115 -6.39 9.08 -4.05
CA THR A 115 -5.92 8.53 -2.78
C THR A 115 -6.52 7.15 -2.51
N LEU A 116 -5.79 6.29 -1.80
CA LEU A 116 -6.26 5.00 -1.36
C LEU A 116 -7.11 5.14 -0.08
N SER A 117 -8.23 4.44 -0.04
CA SER A 117 -8.97 4.11 1.18
C SER A 117 -8.83 2.63 1.51
N LEU A 118 -8.66 2.33 2.80
CA LEU A 118 -9.04 1.03 3.36
C LEU A 118 -10.45 1.16 3.95
N VAL A 119 -11.32 0.17 3.70
CA VAL A 119 -12.74 0.27 4.05
C VAL A 119 -13.26 -1.01 4.70
N TYR A 120 -13.96 -0.85 5.81
CA TYR A 120 -14.89 -1.84 6.33
C TYR A 120 -16.31 -1.30 6.17
N TYR A 121 -17.08 -1.93 5.30
CA TYR A 121 -18.50 -1.65 5.17
C TYR A 121 -19.29 -2.25 6.33
N PRO A 122 -20.40 -1.61 6.74
CA PRO A 122 -21.34 -2.24 7.64
C PRO A 122 -21.90 -3.52 6.99
N GLU A 123 -22.14 -4.54 7.80
CA GLU A 123 -22.93 -5.70 7.38
C GLU A 123 -24.39 -5.30 7.44
N GLU A 124 -25.15 -5.62 6.38
CA GLU A 124 -26.60 -5.45 6.41
C GLU A 124 -27.14 -6.38 7.49
N GLU A 125 -27.71 -5.82 8.55
CA GLU A 125 -28.45 -6.62 9.53
C GLU A 125 -29.59 -7.30 8.78
N VAL A 126 -29.54 -8.63 8.70
CA VAL A 126 -30.68 -9.44 8.26
C VAL A 126 -31.78 -9.14 9.25
N ARG A 127 -32.71 -8.25 8.87
CA ARG A 127 -33.93 -8.02 9.62
C ARG A 127 -34.67 -9.34 9.64
N GLU A 128 -34.60 -10.07 10.75
CA GLU A 128 -35.69 -11.00 11.06
C GLU A 128 -36.97 -10.18 11.02
N GLU A 129 -37.98 -10.68 10.31
CA GLU A 129 -39.27 -10.02 10.06
C GLU A 129 -40.03 -9.85 11.40
N THR A 130 -39.57 -8.94 12.25
CA THR A 130 -40.32 -8.52 13.43
C THR A 130 -41.46 -7.60 13.00
N PRO A 131 -42.69 -7.81 13.51
CA PRO A 131 -43.86 -7.03 13.13
C PRO A 131 -43.64 -5.52 13.24
N GLU A 132 -44.17 -4.77 12.28
CA GLU A 132 -43.93 -3.33 12.03
C GLU A 132 -44.29 -2.39 13.20
N GLU A 133 -44.85 -2.90 14.29
CA GLU A 133 -45.35 -2.10 15.41
C GLU A 133 -44.27 -1.70 16.44
N ASP A 134 -43.12 -2.39 16.46
CA ASP A 134 -41.98 -2.12 17.36
C ASP A 134 -40.73 -1.62 16.60
N MET A 135 -40.92 -0.91 15.47
CA MET A 135 -39.82 -0.46 14.63
C MET A 135 -39.02 0.67 15.32
N GLU A 136 -37.98 0.30 16.09
CA GLU A 136 -36.92 1.21 16.49
C GLU A 136 -36.43 1.98 15.25
N SER A 137 -36.24 3.29 15.41
CA SER A 137 -35.80 4.20 14.35
C SER A 137 -34.70 3.58 13.50
N PRO A 138 -34.71 3.71 12.16
CA PRO A 138 -33.70 3.10 11.31
C PRO A 138 -32.30 3.41 11.82
N LEU A 139 -31.51 2.37 12.07
CA LEU A 139 -30.14 2.47 12.58
C LEU A 139 -29.38 3.54 11.80
N GLU A 140 -28.92 4.56 12.51
CA GLU A 140 -28.24 5.70 11.92
C GLU A 140 -26.95 5.25 11.26
N LYS A 141 -26.77 5.57 9.97
CA LYS A 141 -25.55 5.24 9.23
C LYS A 141 -24.42 6.14 9.71
N VAL A 142 -23.36 5.54 10.27
CA VAL A 142 -22.19 6.29 10.77
C VAL A 142 -20.97 5.96 9.92
N LEU A 143 -20.26 7.01 9.49
CA LEU A 143 -18.93 6.94 8.89
C LEU A 143 -17.88 7.34 9.92
N ILE A 144 -16.98 6.43 10.25
CA ILE A 144 -15.78 6.73 11.03
C ILE A 144 -14.63 6.94 10.05
N LEU A 145 -14.16 8.19 9.94
CA LEU A 145 -13.10 8.55 9.00
C LEU A 145 -11.75 8.72 9.71
N VAL A 146 -10.85 7.77 9.50
CA VAL A 146 -9.49 7.82 10.02
C VAL A 146 -8.58 8.55 9.02
N ILE A 147 -8.00 9.67 9.45
CA ILE A 147 -7.00 10.41 8.69
C ILE A 147 -5.60 10.12 9.26
N PRO A 148 -4.72 9.44 8.52
CA PRO A 148 -3.35 9.20 8.95
C PRO A 148 -2.58 10.49 9.22
N GLY A 149 -1.70 10.47 10.23
CA GLY A 149 -0.55 11.38 10.28
C GLY A 149 0.61 10.89 9.38
N ASN A 150 1.80 11.50 9.49
CA ASN A 150 3.01 11.04 8.79
C ASN A 150 3.31 9.55 9.11
N PRO A 151 3.49 8.65 8.13
CA PRO A 151 3.77 8.85 6.71
C PRO A 151 2.57 8.74 5.76
N GLY A 152 1.36 9.13 6.19
CA GLY A 152 0.19 9.24 5.32
C GLY A 152 -0.37 7.91 4.81
N ASN A 153 0.16 6.80 5.31
CA ASN A 153 -0.15 5.46 4.83
C ASN A 153 -1.21 4.78 5.73
N PRO A 154 -2.37 4.33 5.18
CA PRO A 154 -3.49 3.83 5.96
C PRO A 154 -3.22 2.44 6.56
N TYR A 155 -2.24 1.69 6.06
CA TYR A 155 -1.92 0.35 6.58
C TYR A 155 -1.41 0.39 8.03
N TYR A 156 -0.85 1.51 8.49
CA TYR A 156 -0.47 1.69 9.91
C TYR A 156 -1.67 1.76 10.86
N TYR A 157 -2.87 2.02 10.33
CA TYR A 157 -4.10 2.17 11.10
C TYR A 157 -4.98 0.92 11.03
N LEU A 158 -4.52 -0.14 10.34
CA LEU A 158 -5.30 -1.37 10.16
C LEU A 158 -5.71 -1.97 11.51
N SER A 159 -4.80 -2.06 12.47
CA SER A 159 -5.11 -2.58 13.80
C SER A 159 -6.18 -1.74 14.52
N LEU A 160 -6.11 -0.41 14.42
CA LEU A 160 -7.15 0.47 14.97
C LEU A 160 -8.50 0.21 14.31
N MET A 161 -8.54 0.14 12.98
CA MET A 161 -9.78 -0.14 12.24
C MET A 161 -10.38 -1.49 12.64
N GLN A 162 -9.55 -2.52 12.79
CA GLN A 162 -9.99 -3.86 13.22
C GLN A 162 -10.54 -3.83 14.64
N GLU A 163 -9.94 -3.09 15.57
CA GLU A 163 -10.46 -2.94 16.93
C GLU A 163 -11.80 -2.18 16.96
N LEU A 164 -11.98 -1.17 16.10
CA LEU A 164 -13.27 -0.49 15.95
C LEU A 164 -14.35 -1.47 15.47
N VAL A 165 -14.05 -2.30 14.47
CA VAL A 165 -14.98 -3.34 13.99
C VAL A 165 -15.28 -4.37 15.08
N LYS A 166 -14.28 -4.88 15.80
CA LYS A 166 -14.49 -5.87 16.88
C LYS A 166 -15.35 -5.31 18.00
N LYS A 167 -15.13 -4.06 18.40
CA LYS A 167 -15.82 -3.44 19.53
C LYS A 167 -17.25 -3.01 19.19
N HIS A 168 -17.47 -2.48 18.00
CA HIS A 168 -18.78 -1.95 17.60
C HIS A 168 -19.60 -2.94 16.76
N GLY A 169 -19.03 -4.10 16.40
CA GLY A 169 -19.55 -4.91 15.31
C GLY A 169 -19.36 -4.20 13.96
N ARG A 170 -19.77 -4.86 12.87
CA ARG A 170 -19.79 -4.26 11.53
C ARG A 170 -21.04 -3.40 11.34
N ARG A 171 -21.25 -2.42 12.23
CA ARG A 171 -22.38 -1.48 12.16
C ARG A 171 -22.04 -0.13 11.54
N HIS A 172 -20.76 0.20 11.46
CA HIS A 172 -20.27 1.49 10.97
C HIS A 172 -19.46 1.30 9.69
N GLU A 173 -19.57 2.25 8.77
CA GLU A 173 -18.58 2.37 7.69
C GLU A 173 -17.30 2.91 8.31
N ILE A 174 -16.23 2.12 8.33
CA ILE A 174 -14.92 2.56 8.85
C ILE A 174 -13.99 2.70 7.66
N ARG A 175 -13.47 3.91 7.47
CA ARG A 175 -12.60 4.23 6.34
C ARG A 175 -11.31 4.88 6.80
N CYS A 176 -10.18 4.46 6.26
CA CYS A 176 -8.90 5.14 6.46
C CYS A 176 -8.37 5.68 5.13
N LEU A 177 -8.31 7.01 5.01
CA LEU A 177 -8.03 7.71 3.76
C LEU A 177 -6.58 8.20 3.70
N SER A 178 -5.79 7.65 2.78
CA SER A 178 -4.36 7.96 2.67
C SER A 178 -4.08 9.42 2.31
N HIS A 179 -2.83 9.86 2.51
CA HIS A 179 -2.34 11.08 1.89
C HIS A 179 -2.09 10.84 0.40
N ALA A 180 -2.51 11.75 -0.47
CA ALA A 180 -2.24 11.65 -1.90
C ALA A 180 -0.72 11.59 -2.13
N GLY A 181 -0.28 10.67 -3.01
CA GLY A 181 1.15 10.47 -3.31
C GLY A 181 1.89 9.53 -2.34
N HIS A 182 1.33 9.18 -1.18
CA HIS A 182 2.02 8.32 -0.21
C HIS A 182 1.82 6.82 -0.47
N VAL A 183 0.70 6.45 -1.07
CA VAL A 183 0.45 5.09 -1.54
C VAL A 183 0.44 5.14 -3.06
N MET A 184 1.40 4.45 -3.69
CA MET A 184 1.58 4.42 -5.15
C MET A 184 1.73 5.82 -5.78
N PRO A 185 2.83 6.56 -5.51
CA PRO A 185 3.02 7.95 -5.96
C PRO A 185 2.83 8.16 -7.46
N TRP A 186 3.13 7.15 -8.29
CA TRP A 186 2.98 7.22 -9.74
C TRP A 186 1.53 7.44 -10.20
N LYS A 187 0.52 7.09 -9.38
CA LYS A 187 -0.90 7.38 -9.68
C LYS A 187 -1.22 8.87 -9.69
N ASN A 188 -0.39 9.68 -9.03
CA ASN A 188 -0.47 11.14 -8.99
C ASN A 188 0.77 11.76 -9.65
N HIS A 189 1.32 11.12 -10.68
CA HIS A 189 2.48 11.63 -11.43
C HIS A 189 3.74 11.87 -10.57
N ASN A 190 3.87 11.15 -9.44
CA ASN A 190 4.94 11.37 -8.44
C ASN A 190 5.02 12.82 -7.92
N ARG A 191 3.89 13.54 -7.93
CA ARG A 191 3.77 14.87 -7.38
C ARG A 191 3.76 14.82 -5.85
N ASP A 192 4.50 15.75 -5.24
CA ASP A 192 4.39 16.05 -3.82
C ASP A 192 3.21 17.00 -3.57
N PHE A 193 2.59 16.84 -2.41
CA PHE A 193 1.44 17.64 -1.99
C PHE A 193 1.74 18.34 -0.68
N THR A 194 1.38 19.61 -0.61
CA THR A 194 1.42 20.43 0.60
C THR A 194 0.35 19.97 1.60
N LEU A 195 0.52 20.36 2.86
CA LEU A 195 -0.48 20.10 3.89
C LEU A 195 -1.86 20.69 3.53
N GLN A 196 -1.89 21.90 2.96
CA GLN A 196 -3.14 22.54 2.57
C GLN A 196 -3.86 21.75 1.48
N GLU A 197 -3.13 21.30 0.44
CA GLU A 197 -3.72 20.45 -0.60
C GLU A 197 -4.24 19.13 -0.03
N GLN A 198 -3.51 18.52 0.92
CA GLN A 198 -3.99 17.31 1.59
C GLN A 198 -5.28 17.56 2.38
N ILE A 199 -5.40 18.69 3.08
CA ILE A 199 -6.62 19.09 3.79
C ILE A 199 -7.77 19.26 2.80
N ASP A 200 -7.55 20.00 1.72
CA ASP A 200 -8.55 20.28 0.70
C ASP A 200 -9.04 18.98 0.04
N GLN A 201 -8.15 18.02 -0.18
CA GLN A 201 -8.48 16.69 -0.70
C GLN A 201 -9.38 15.89 0.27
N LYS A 202 -9.13 15.97 1.58
CA LYS A 202 -10.00 15.32 2.58
C LYS A 202 -11.37 15.99 2.62
N ALA A 203 -11.42 17.32 2.55
CA ALA A 203 -12.67 18.06 2.49
C ALA A 203 -13.46 17.76 1.21
N PHE A 204 -12.80 17.66 0.07
CA PHE A 204 -13.40 17.25 -1.21
C PHE A 204 -14.04 15.87 -1.09
N TYR A 205 -13.27 14.90 -0.59
CA TYR A 205 -13.76 13.53 -0.38
C TYR A 205 -15.02 13.50 0.51
N VAL A 206 -14.97 14.15 1.67
CA VAL A 206 -16.09 14.17 2.62
C VAL A 206 -17.34 14.78 1.99
N LYS A 207 -17.19 15.91 1.26
CA LYS A 207 -18.31 16.54 0.55
C LYS A 207 -18.91 15.61 -0.49
N GLN A 208 -18.09 14.87 -1.24
CA GLN A 208 -18.57 13.91 -2.22
C GLN A 208 -19.31 12.75 -1.53
N ARG A 209 -18.70 12.12 -0.52
CA ARG A 209 -19.28 10.96 0.17
C ARG A 209 -20.62 11.29 0.83
N LEU A 210 -20.75 12.48 1.44
CA LEU A 210 -22.00 12.94 2.04
C LEU A 210 -23.06 13.34 1.01
N ARG A 211 -22.69 13.66 -0.23
CA ARG A 211 -23.68 13.81 -1.32
C ARG A 211 -24.19 12.45 -1.79
N GLU A 212 -23.33 11.45 -1.82
CA GLU A 212 -23.69 10.07 -2.21
C GLU A 212 -24.59 9.39 -1.16
N GLU A 213 -24.33 9.62 0.13
CA GLU A 213 -25.19 9.16 1.22
C GLU A 213 -25.49 10.33 2.19
N PRO A 214 -26.57 11.10 1.95
CA PRO A 214 -26.93 12.26 2.76
C PRO A 214 -27.32 11.92 4.21
N THR A 215 -27.66 10.67 4.49
CA THR A 215 -28.02 10.20 5.84
C THR A 215 -26.80 9.76 6.67
N LEU A 216 -25.61 9.76 6.06
CA LEU A 216 -24.38 9.34 6.71
C LEU A 216 -23.91 10.41 7.70
N ARG A 217 -23.83 10.05 8.98
CA ARG A 217 -23.22 10.91 9.99
C ARG A 217 -21.71 10.65 10.05
N LEU A 218 -20.92 11.68 9.76
CA LEU A 218 -19.46 11.65 9.92
C LEU A 218 -19.06 11.77 11.39
N VAL A 219 -18.15 10.90 11.83
CA VAL A 219 -17.48 10.92 13.14
C VAL A 219 -15.97 10.93 12.93
#